data_AF-A0A7V4UQI9-F1
#
_entry.id   AF-A0A7V4UQI9-F1
#
_cell.length_a   1.000
_cell.length_b   1.000
_cell.length_c   1.000
_cell.angle_alpha   90.00
_cell.angle_beta   90.00
_cell.angle_gamma   90.00
#
_symmetry.space_group_name_H-M   'P 1'
#
loop_
_entity.id
_entity.type
_entity.pdbx_description
1 polymer ?
#
loop_
_entity_poly.entity_id
_entity_poly.type
_entity_poly.pdbx_seq_one_letter_code
_entity_poly.pdbx_strand_id
1 'polypeptide(L)'
;WSTYGVVVDPHTLTLDPARTEVRCREIREERIARGRAPAVPAPQSSDDREWETILRCHEYLEIARDAAAARYRCIRCGYLFCDADENYKKYCVKRIVALDQFARRPLPNRGPFLGQLQEYICPGCATLLQVDVYCPSLGGDEDLWDMQIESLERT
;
A
#
# COMPACT_ATOMS: atom_id res chain seq x y z
N TRP A 1 -12.11 -5.99 10.53
CA TRP A 1 -12.41 -7.07 9.57
C TRP A 1 -11.58 -6.82 8.30
N SER A 2 -10.99 -7.84 7.66
CA SER A 2 -10.22 -7.63 6.41
C SER A 2 -11.15 -7.73 5.21
N THR A 3 -11.04 -6.80 4.27
CA THR A 3 -11.88 -6.72 3.05
C THR A 3 -11.37 -7.60 1.89
N TYR A 4 -10.26 -8.33 2.08
CA TYR A 4 -9.61 -9.17 1.08
C TYR A 4 -9.25 -10.54 1.64
N GLY A 5 -8.93 -11.50 0.76
CA GLY A 5 -8.51 -12.84 1.17
C GLY A 5 -9.62 -13.64 1.87
N VAL A 6 -10.87 -13.19 1.76
CA VAL A 6 -12.04 -13.81 2.37
C VAL A 6 -12.27 -15.19 1.75
N VAL A 7 -12.37 -16.20 2.60
CA VAL A 7 -12.68 -17.57 2.20
C VAL A 7 -14.14 -17.84 2.50
N VAL A 8 -14.88 -18.20 1.45
CA VAL A 8 -16.29 -18.58 1.52
C VAL A 8 -16.38 -20.07 1.25
N ASP A 9 -17.12 -20.79 2.10
CA ASP A 9 -17.44 -22.20 1.84
C ASP A 9 -18.39 -22.29 0.63
N PRO A 10 -18.04 -23.04 -0.43
CA PRO A 10 -18.82 -23.07 -1.66
C PRO A 10 -20.15 -23.84 -1.53
N HIS A 11 -20.32 -24.64 -0.47
CA HIS A 11 -21.52 -25.43 -0.23
C HIS A 11 -22.49 -24.71 0.71
N THR A 12 -21.98 -24.09 1.77
CA THR A 12 -22.82 -23.39 2.77
C THR A 12 -22.95 -21.90 2.51
N LEU A 13 -22.10 -21.33 1.65
CA LEU A 13 -21.98 -19.89 1.38
C LEU A 13 -21.68 -19.04 2.63
N THR A 14 -21.16 -19.67 3.68
CA THR A 14 -20.77 -18.99 4.92
C THR A 14 -19.30 -18.60 4.89
N LEU A 15 -18.95 -17.53 5.62
CA LEU A 15 -17.56 -17.13 5.82
C LEU A 15 -16.82 -18.17 6.69
N ASP A 16 -15.57 -18.46 6.33
CA ASP A 16 -14.64 -19.25 7.15
C ASP A 16 -13.56 -18.32 7.72
N PRO A 17 -13.67 -17.88 8.99
CA PRO A 17 -12.71 -16.94 9.59
C PRO A 17 -11.30 -17.51 9.69
N ALA A 18 -11.15 -18.79 10.04
CA ALA A 18 -9.85 -19.42 10.24
C ALA A 18 -9.10 -19.53 8.92
N ARG A 19 -9.76 -19.99 7.85
CA ARG A 19 -9.16 -20.04 6.51
C ARG A 19 -8.93 -18.65 5.94
N THR A 20 -9.78 -17.68 6.25
CA THR A 20 -9.58 -16.27 5.87
C THR A 20 -8.31 -15.70 6.50
N GLU A 21 -8.05 -15.97 7.78
CA GLU A 21 -6.82 -15.52 8.45
C GLU A 21 -5.56 -16.13 7.83
N VAL A 22 -5.57 -17.45 7.57
CA VAL A 22 -4.48 -18.14 6.87
C VAL A 22 -4.26 -17.51 5.50
N ARG A 23 -5.33 -17.33 4.72
CA ARG A 23 -5.24 -16.75 3.38
C ARG A 23 -4.73 -15.31 3.41
N CYS A 24 -5.15 -14.51 4.37
CA CYS A 24 -4.65 -13.16 4.57
C CYS A 24 -3.16 -13.14 4.90
N ARG A 25 -2.68 -14.08 5.72
CA ARG A 25 -1.26 -14.21 6.06
C ARG A 25 -0.44 -14.57 4.82
N GLU A 26 -0.87 -15.57 4.04
CA GLU A 26 -0.21 -15.95 2.79
C GLU A 26 -0.09 -14.78 1.81
N ILE A 27 -1.17 -14.02 1.61
CA ILE A 27 -1.17 -12.84 0.72
C ILE A 27 -0.14 -11.79 1.20
N ARG A 28 -0.03 -11.59 2.51
CA ARG A 28 0.92 -10.64 3.11
C ARG A 28 2.36 -11.11 2.93
N GLU A 29 2.62 -12.38 3.18
CA GLU A 29 3.94 -12.99 2.99
C GLU A 29 4.37 -12.92 1.51
N GLU A 30 3.47 -13.24 0.58
CA GLU A 30 3.73 -13.15 -0.86
C GLU A 30 4.08 -11.72 -1.30
N ARG A 31 3.35 -10.72 -0.79
CA ARG A 31 3.59 -9.31 -1.07
C ARG A 31 4.99 -8.86 -0.65
N ILE A 32 5.42 -9.25 0.55
CA ILE A 32 6.76 -8.91 1.05
C ILE A 32 7.83 -9.68 0.26
N ALA A 33 7.64 -10.98 0.05
CA ALA A 33 8.62 -11.83 -0.64
C ALA A 33 8.87 -11.41 -2.10
N ARG A 34 7.85 -10.89 -2.79
CA ARG A 34 7.93 -10.45 -4.19
C ARG A 34 8.09 -8.94 -4.36
N GLY A 35 8.05 -8.19 -3.27
CA GLY A 35 8.22 -6.75 -3.27
C GLY A 35 9.70 -6.36 -3.20
N ARG A 36 10.03 -5.23 -3.82
CA ARG A 36 11.30 -4.55 -3.60
C ARG A 36 11.21 -3.72 -2.32
N ALA A 37 12.28 -3.71 -1.54
CA ALA A 37 12.41 -2.84 -0.38
C ALA A 37 12.13 -1.36 -0.72
N PRO A 38 11.69 -0.54 0.26
CA PRO A 38 11.49 0.88 0.06
C PRO A 38 12.69 1.57 -0.60
N ALA A 39 12.41 2.54 -1.48
CA ALA A 39 13.46 3.34 -2.12
C ALA A 39 14.20 4.20 -1.10
N VAL A 40 13.47 4.67 -0.07
CA VAL A 40 14.01 5.39 1.07
C VAL A 40 13.71 4.56 2.33
N PRO A 41 14.70 4.29 3.21
CA PRO A 41 14.43 3.64 4.48
C PRO A 41 13.50 4.51 5.32
N ALA A 42 12.57 3.89 6.05
CA ALA A 42 11.73 4.68 6.94
C ALA A 42 12.56 5.39 8.01
N PRO A 43 12.12 6.56 8.47
CA PRO A 43 12.66 7.19 9.65
C PRO A 43 12.60 6.19 10.81
N GLN A 44 13.70 6.01 11.53
CA GLN A 44 13.68 5.24 12.77
C GLN A 44 12.74 5.96 13.75
N SER A 45 11.56 5.39 14.04
CA SER A 45 10.76 5.86 15.16
C SER A 45 11.23 5.15 16.42
N SER A 46 12.10 5.80 17.19
CA SER A 46 12.57 5.31 18.49
C SER A 46 11.61 5.59 19.64
N ASP A 47 10.51 6.33 19.42
CA ASP A 47 9.85 6.99 20.54
C ASP A 47 8.40 6.53 20.74
N ASP A 48 8.08 6.23 22.00
CA ASP A 48 6.73 6.09 22.60
C ASP A 48 5.93 7.40 22.54
N ARG A 49 5.97 8.14 21.43
CA ARG A 49 5.20 9.38 21.27
C ARG A 49 3.74 9.05 21.05
N GLU A 50 2.88 9.82 21.70
CA GLU A 50 1.46 9.81 21.40
C GLU A 50 1.22 10.54 20.08
N TRP A 51 0.68 9.82 19.10
CA TRP A 51 0.40 10.30 17.76
C TRP A 51 -1.11 10.40 17.56
N GLU A 52 -1.60 11.62 17.37
CA GLU A 52 -3.01 11.92 17.11
C GLU A 52 -3.29 11.89 15.61
N THR A 53 -4.40 11.26 15.19
CA THR A 53 -4.84 11.29 13.79
C THR A 53 -5.42 12.66 13.45
N ILE A 54 -4.86 13.34 12.45
CA ILE A 54 -5.42 14.58 11.91
C ILE A 54 -6.35 14.30 10.74
N LEU A 55 -5.90 13.47 9.80
CA LEU A 55 -6.62 13.21 8.55
C LEU A 55 -6.50 11.75 8.15
N ARG A 56 -7.63 11.08 7.95
CA ARG A 56 -7.65 9.78 7.27
C ARG A 56 -7.78 10.02 5.77
N CYS A 57 -6.65 10.07 5.07
CA CYS A 57 -6.59 10.38 3.64
C CYS A 57 -6.90 9.15 2.75
N HIS A 58 -6.75 7.93 3.27
CA HIS A 58 -7.09 6.69 2.58
C HIS A 58 -7.57 5.61 3.57
N GLU A 59 -8.11 4.50 3.07
CA GLU A 59 -8.64 3.38 3.89
C GLU A 59 -7.61 2.85 4.92
N TYR A 60 -6.33 2.82 4.56
CA TYR A 60 -5.25 2.30 5.40
C TYR A 60 -4.14 3.31 5.71
N LEU A 61 -4.33 4.56 5.32
CA LEU A 61 -3.34 5.63 5.45
C LEU A 61 -3.97 6.85 6.09
N GLU A 62 -3.27 7.40 7.07
CA GLU A 62 -3.64 8.65 7.72
C GLU A 62 -2.42 9.55 7.88
N ILE A 63 -2.66 10.84 8.08
CA ILE A 63 -1.67 11.77 8.59
C ILE A 63 -1.90 11.88 10.10
N ALA A 64 -0.88 11.50 10.85
CA ALA A 64 -0.86 11.60 12.30
C ALA A 64 0.17 12.66 12.74
N ARG A 65 -0.07 13.33 13.85
CA ARG A 65 0.80 14.38 14.39
C ARG A 65 1.18 14.07 15.83
N ASP A 66 2.43 14.37 16.14
CA ASP A 66 2.94 14.51 17.51
C ASP A 66 3.26 16.00 17.79
N ALA A 67 3.87 16.31 18.93
CA ALA A 67 4.22 17.70 19.27
C ALA A 67 5.21 18.37 18.29
N ALA A 68 5.91 17.60 17.44
CA ALA A 68 7.00 18.08 16.60
C ALA A 68 6.70 18.02 15.09
N ALA A 69 5.98 17.00 14.61
CA ALA A 69 5.84 16.69 13.20
C ALA A 69 4.47 16.07 12.86
N ALA A 70 4.08 16.19 11.59
CA ALA A 70 2.98 15.46 10.99
C ALA A 70 3.52 14.46 9.97
N ARG A 71 3.06 13.21 10.04
CA ARG A 71 3.59 12.10 9.25
C ARG A 71 2.51 11.21 8.69
N TYR A 72 2.78 10.61 7.54
CA TYR A 72 1.97 9.49 7.06
C TYR A 72 2.15 8.27 7.98
N ARG A 73 1.03 7.69 8.41
CA ARG A 73 0.96 6.53 9.31
C ARG A 73 0.03 5.46 8.75
N CYS A 74 0.41 4.20 8.89
CA CYS A 74 -0.47 3.08 8.57
C CYS A 74 -1.51 2.92 9.68
N ILE A 75 -2.79 3.08 9.35
CA ILE A 75 -3.91 2.93 10.31
C ILE A 75 -3.91 1.53 10.95
N ARG A 76 -3.44 0.52 10.21
CA ARG A 76 -3.53 -0.88 10.64
C ARG A 76 -2.44 -1.31 11.63
N CYS A 77 -1.22 -0.81 11.50
CA CYS A 77 -0.09 -1.25 12.32
C CYS A 77 0.74 -0.11 12.92
N GLY A 78 0.36 1.14 12.69
CA GLY A 78 1.05 2.31 13.22
C GLY A 78 2.38 2.65 12.54
N TYR A 79 2.78 1.94 11.48
CA TYR A 79 4.04 2.21 10.77
C TYR A 79 4.08 3.65 10.26
N LEU A 80 5.13 4.40 10.61
CA LEU A 80 5.36 5.78 10.17
C LEU A 80 6.21 5.76 8.89
N PHE A 81 5.75 6.46 7.86
CA PHE A 81 6.39 6.46 6.54
C PHE A 81 7.35 7.63 6.37
N CYS A 82 6.82 8.85 6.33
CA CYS A 82 7.53 10.08 6.00
C CYS A 82 6.76 11.29 6.52
N ASP A 83 7.33 12.48 6.34
CA ASP A 83 6.63 13.71 6.68
C ASP A 83 5.44 13.94 5.72
N ALA A 84 4.46 14.73 6.16
CA ALA A 84 3.19 14.92 5.45
C ALA A 84 3.34 15.66 4.09
N ASP A 85 4.48 16.32 3.88
CA ASP A 85 4.90 17.00 2.65
C ASP A 85 5.83 16.14 1.78
N GLU A 86 5.84 14.82 1.99
CA GLU A 86 6.55 13.86 1.15
C GLU A 86 5.62 12.80 0.56
N ASN A 87 6.01 12.22 -0.57
CA ASN A 87 5.27 11.11 -1.17
C ASN A 87 5.56 9.79 -0.43
N TYR A 88 4.58 9.33 0.37
CA TYR A 88 4.64 8.07 1.13
C TYR A 88 4.98 6.83 0.31
N LYS A 89 4.72 6.84 -1.01
CA LYS A 89 5.02 5.73 -1.93
C LYS A 89 6.51 5.38 -1.97
N LYS A 90 7.39 6.37 -1.79
CA LYS A 90 8.86 6.19 -1.74
C LYS A 90 9.31 5.32 -0.56
N TYR A 91 8.49 5.25 0.48
CA TYR A 91 8.74 4.56 1.75
C TYR A 91 7.98 3.23 1.85
N CYS A 92 7.31 2.81 0.78
CA CYS A 92 6.57 1.56 0.70
C CYS A 92 7.44 0.44 0.11
N VAL A 93 7.13 -0.81 0.46
CA VAL A 93 7.55 -1.95 -0.35
C VAL A 93 6.84 -1.86 -1.69
N LYS A 94 7.58 -1.89 -2.81
CA LYS A 94 7.02 -1.73 -4.15
C LYS A 94 7.08 -3.05 -4.91
N ARG A 95 5.94 -3.49 -5.45
CA ARG A 95 5.87 -4.66 -6.34
C ARG A 95 5.37 -4.24 -7.71
N ILE A 96 6.07 -4.68 -8.76
CA ILE A 96 5.64 -4.49 -10.15
C ILE A 96 4.95 -5.77 -10.61
N VAL A 97 3.72 -5.64 -11.11
CA VAL A 97 2.93 -6.77 -11.60
C VAL A 97 2.54 -6.51 -13.04
N ALA A 98 2.92 -7.42 -13.94
CA ALA A 98 2.53 -7.33 -15.34
C ALA A 98 1.01 -7.54 -15.47
N LEU A 99 0.36 -6.77 -16.36
CA LEU A 99 -1.10 -6.83 -16.53
C LEU A 99 -1.59 -8.17 -17.09
N ASP A 100 -0.72 -8.92 -17.75
CA ASP A 100 -1.00 -10.26 -18.26
C ASP A 100 -1.36 -11.26 -17.14
N GLN A 101 -0.89 -11.04 -15.91
CA GLN A 101 -1.25 -11.87 -14.74
C GLN A 101 -2.73 -11.76 -14.37
N PHE A 102 -3.40 -10.67 -14.78
CA PHE A 102 -4.82 -10.43 -14.49
C PHE A 102 -5.70 -10.48 -15.74
N ALA A 103 -5.13 -10.27 -16.92
CA ALA A 103 -5.86 -10.28 -18.18
C ALA A 103 -6.39 -11.69 -18.49
N ARG A 104 -7.73 -11.84 -18.51
CA ARG A 104 -8.38 -13.10 -18.88
C ARG A 104 -8.18 -13.48 -20.35
N ARG A 105 -7.80 -12.52 -21.20
CA ARG A 105 -7.59 -12.71 -22.63
C ARG A 105 -6.36 -11.92 -23.08
N PRO A 106 -5.60 -12.42 -24.07
CA PRO A 106 -4.50 -11.68 -24.65
C PRO A 106 -5.01 -10.46 -25.44
N LEU A 107 -4.10 -9.53 -25.73
CA LEU A 107 -4.36 -8.46 -26.69
C LEU A 107 -4.66 -9.02 -28.09
N PRO A 108 -5.42 -8.31 -28.95
CA PRO A 108 -5.71 -8.77 -30.31
C PRO A 108 -4.46 -9.09 -31.15
N ASN A 109 -3.39 -8.32 -30.97
CA ASN A 109 -2.10 -8.54 -31.63
C ASN A 109 -1.24 -9.62 -30.96
N ARG A 110 -1.71 -10.23 -29.87
CA ARG A 110 -0.98 -11.19 -29.01
C ARG A 110 0.35 -10.68 -28.44
N GLY A 111 0.59 -9.36 -28.49
CA GLY A 111 1.74 -8.73 -27.87
C GLY A 111 1.59 -8.59 -26.35
N PRO A 112 2.68 -8.24 -25.64
CA PRO A 112 2.61 -7.95 -24.21
C PRO A 112 1.80 -6.66 -23.96
N PHE A 113 1.23 -6.56 -22.76
CA PHE A 113 0.70 -5.29 -22.29
C PHE A 113 1.86 -4.29 -22.09
N LEU A 114 1.68 -3.07 -22.56
CA LEU A 114 2.65 -1.98 -22.33
C LEU A 114 2.58 -1.45 -20.90
N GLY A 115 1.41 -1.57 -20.27
CA GLY A 115 1.19 -1.18 -18.89
C GLY A 115 1.54 -2.28 -17.89
N GLN A 116 1.89 -1.83 -16.69
CA GLN A 116 2.11 -2.65 -15.51
C GLN A 116 1.40 -2.02 -14.31
N LEU A 117 1.11 -2.82 -13.30
CA LEU A 117 0.63 -2.36 -12.01
C LEU A 117 1.82 -2.13 -11.08
N GLN A 118 1.80 -1.03 -10.35
CA GLN A 118 2.72 -0.75 -9.26
C GLN A 118 1.93 -0.84 -7.95
N GLU A 119 2.19 -1.90 -7.18
CA GLU A 119 1.60 -2.13 -5.86
C GLU A 119 2.49 -1.49 -4.78
N TYR A 120 1.90 -0.60 -3.97
CA TYR A 120 2.56 0.03 -2.83
C TYR A 120 2.08 -0.60 -1.53
N ILE A 121 3.01 -1.20 -0.80
CA ILE A 121 2.73 -2.09 0.33
C ILE A 121 3.36 -1.53 1.60
N CYS A 122 2.59 -1.50 2.69
CA CYS A 122 3.10 -1.11 4.01
C CYS A 122 4.21 -2.07 4.46
N PRO A 123 5.44 -1.59 4.75
CA PRO A 123 6.53 -2.44 5.20
C PRO A 123 6.26 -3.13 6.54
N GLY A 124 5.50 -2.49 7.44
CA GLY A 124 5.23 -3.01 8.78
C GLY A 124 4.21 -4.15 8.84
N CYS A 125 3.20 -4.19 7.96
CA CYS A 125 2.14 -5.20 8.03
C CYS A 125 1.68 -5.79 6.69
N ALA A 126 2.39 -5.46 5.60
CA ALA A 126 2.13 -5.94 4.24
C ALA A 126 0.72 -5.63 3.70
N THR A 127 0.08 -4.61 4.25
CA THR A 127 -1.18 -4.09 3.73
C THR A 127 -0.92 -3.40 2.39
N LEU A 128 -1.70 -3.75 1.37
CA LEU A 128 -1.68 -3.06 0.09
C LEU A 128 -2.35 -1.69 0.28
N LEU A 129 -1.56 -0.63 0.13
CA LEU A 129 -2.00 0.75 0.36
C LEU A 129 -2.56 1.36 -0.90
N GLN A 130 -1.90 1.15 -2.03
CA GLN A 130 -2.27 1.74 -3.31
C GLN A 130 -1.83 0.85 -4.48
N VAL A 131 -2.54 0.94 -5.61
CA VAL A 131 -2.14 0.35 -6.89
C VAL A 131 -2.25 1.40 -7.99
N ASP A 132 -1.12 1.70 -8.64
CA ASP A 132 -1.09 2.60 -9.79
C ASP A 132 -0.90 1.81 -11.09
N VAL A 133 -1.48 2.31 -12.18
CA VAL A 133 -1.17 1.83 -13.53
C VAL A 133 -0.04 2.69 -14.10
N TYR A 134 1.02 2.04 -14.55
CA TYR A 134 2.21 2.70 -15.09
C TYR A 134 2.58 2.10 -16.44
N CYS A 135 3.06 2.93 -17.37
CA CYS A 135 3.50 2.49 -18.69
C CYS A 135 4.98 2.89 -18.89
N PRO A 136 5.94 1.95 -18.76
CA PRO A 136 7.36 2.25 -18.88
C PRO A 136 7.75 2.92 -20.20
N SER A 137 7.01 2.64 -21.29
CA SER A 137 7.30 3.22 -22.61
C SER A 137 6.88 4.70 -22.74
N LEU A 138 6.05 5.22 -21.82
CA LEU A 138 5.66 6.63 -21.80
C LEU A 138 6.59 7.48 -20.92
N GLY A 139 7.55 6.86 -20.23
CA GLY A 139 8.49 7.53 -19.33
C GLY A 139 7.90 7.95 -17.98
N GLY A 140 8.68 8.70 -17.21
CA GLY A 140 8.38 9.14 -15.84
C GLY A 140 8.83 8.10 -14.82
N ASP A 141 10.00 8.30 -14.21
CA ASP A 141 10.53 7.37 -13.20
C ASP A 141 10.01 7.67 -11.80
N GLU A 142 9.31 8.79 -11.62
CA GLU A 142 8.78 9.21 -10.34
C GLU A 142 7.42 8.58 -10.03
N ASP A 143 7.28 8.11 -8.79
CA ASP A 143 6.00 7.62 -8.28
C ASP A 143 4.97 8.76 -8.28
N LEU A 144 3.79 8.51 -8.85
CA LEU A 144 2.69 9.48 -8.88
C LEU A 144 2.32 9.89 -7.46
N TRP A 145 2.47 11.18 -7.14
CA TRP A 145 2.02 11.71 -5.86
C TRP A 145 0.55 12.08 -5.95
N ASP A 146 -0.30 11.17 -5.49
CA ASP A 146 -1.76 11.24 -5.61
C ASP A 146 -2.42 12.11 -4.53
N MET A 147 -1.79 12.20 -3.35
CA MET A 147 -2.29 12.98 -2.22
C MET A 147 -1.22 13.97 -1.74
N GLN A 148 -1.29 15.19 -2.24
CA GLN A 148 -0.52 16.31 -1.70
C GLN A 148 -1.45 17.16 -0.84
N ILE A 149 -1.20 17.19 0.47
CA ILE A 149 -2.03 17.95 1.41
C ILE A 149 -1.30 19.25 1.75
N GLU A 150 -1.85 20.37 1.30
CA GLU A 150 -1.34 21.69 1.66
C GLU A 150 -1.68 22.01 3.12
N SER A 151 -0.65 22.38 3.88
CA SER A 151 -0.66 22.91 5.26
C SER A 151 -1.83 22.49 6.16
N LEU A 152 -1.58 21.53 7.05
CA LEU A 152 -2.37 21.37 8.26
C LEU A 152 -1.98 22.49 9.25
N GLU A 153 -2.53 23.69 9.07
CA GLU A 153 -2.20 24.84 9.93
C GLU A 153 -2.40 24.50 11.43
N ARG A 154 -1.47 24.97 12.26
CA ARG A 154 -1.55 24.87 13.72
C ARG A 154 -2.68 25.79 14.19
N THR A 155 -3.87 25.24 14.43
CA THR A 155 -4.90 25.95 15.21
C THR A 155 -4.74 25.61 16.68
#